data_AF-A0A4U7EW38-F1
#
_entry.id   AF-A0A4U7EW38-F1
#
_cell.length_a   1.000
_cell.length_b   1.000
_cell.length_c   1.000
_cell.angle_alpha   90.00
_cell.angle_beta   90.00
_cell.angle_gamma   90.00
#
_symmetry.space_group_name_H-M   'P 1'
#
loop_
_entity.id
_entity.type
_entity.pdbx_description
1 polymer ?
#
loop_
_entity_poly.entity_id
_entity_poly.type
_entity_poly.pdbx_seq_one_letter_code
_entity_poly.pdbx_strand_id
1 'polypeptide(L)'
;GEGGIGKLEEIRIRGDLLMGADDFPPGQFEKKVNVSGDIRTNVDFPDLNPVSGAIRQQIDELRDRDAERETGSFAFTDGTERVTEDTEFTGDLVVSDGNKLIVESGTTLNVDGDLDVEDGGSLVFDSHSEEIDVLVDGKMVVGETGTVRAEGGDRVNLHVSGPVTVRGDGTESGTASISTGEHTQLEMFTLGHVTLEDGANVSADGDRTENLWLYSGDDEIDIDGNNGRIRFTGVLYAPESDMTLDGSMTFTGSFTANEFEFNDARLKLHYDEALRDNQPFDGRSVPVVSRLHVSTHSVVVESD
;
A
#
# COMPACT_ATOMS: atom_id res chain seq x y z
N GLY A 1 8.81 27.96 10.50
CA GLY A 1 10.25 27.94 10.87
C GLY A 1 11.02 27.67 9.60
N GLU A 2 12.25 28.15 9.51
CA GLU A 2 13.12 28.03 8.33
C GLU A 2 13.34 26.56 7.94
N GLY A 3 12.62 26.08 6.91
CA GLY A 3 12.86 24.80 6.25
C GLY A 3 13.63 25.05 4.96
N GLY A 4 14.96 24.95 5.03
CA GLY A 4 15.81 25.08 3.86
C GLY A 4 15.78 23.81 3.02
N ILE A 5 15.46 23.94 1.74
CA ILE A 5 15.55 22.85 0.76
C ILE A 5 17.01 22.39 0.71
N GLY A 6 17.26 21.12 1.04
CA GLY A 6 18.56 20.48 0.93
C GLY A 6 19.13 20.52 -0.50
N LYS A 7 20.32 19.93 -0.68
CA LYS A 7 21.06 19.89 -1.95
C LYS A 7 20.41 18.94 -2.97
N LEU A 8 19.16 19.19 -3.33
CA LEU A 8 18.43 18.53 -4.41
C LEU A 8 19.23 18.64 -5.72
N GLU A 9 19.53 17.49 -6.36
CA GLU A 9 20.35 17.42 -7.58
C GLU A 9 19.53 17.60 -8.87
N GLU A 10 18.43 16.84 -9.07
CA GLU A 10 17.56 16.93 -10.25
C GLU A 10 16.20 16.21 -10.06
N ILE A 11 15.07 16.82 -10.42
CA ILE A 11 13.76 16.19 -10.60
C ILE A 11 13.45 16.21 -12.11
N ARG A 12 13.11 15.06 -12.69
CA ARG A 12 12.63 14.95 -14.07
C ARG A 12 11.19 14.48 -14.09
N ILE A 13 10.31 15.29 -14.67
CA ILE A 13 8.90 14.97 -14.89
C ILE A 13 8.67 14.87 -16.39
N ARG A 14 8.35 13.67 -16.87
CA ARG A 14 7.84 13.48 -18.22
C ARG A 14 6.32 13.53 -18.14
N GLY A 15 5.76 14.68 -18.50
CA GLY A 15 4.34 14.98 -18.33
C GLY A 15 4.12 16.43 -17.88
N ASP A 16 2.87 16.75 -17.54
CA ASP A 16 2.48 18.05 -16.99
C ASP A 16 2.77 18.12 -15.48
N LEU A 17 3.07 19.32 -14.98
CA LEU A 17 3.24 19.62 -13.56
C LEU A 17 2.21 20.68 -13.13
N LEU A 18 1.39 20.34 -12.13
CA LEU A 18 0.41 21.24 -11.50
C LEU A 18 0.89 21.57 -10.08
N MET A 19 0.88 22.85 -9.69
CA MET A 19 1.35 23.31 -8.38
C MET A 19 0.35 24.28 -7.73
N GLY A 20 0.05 24.09 -6.45
CA GLY A 20 -0.97 24.86 -5.72
C GLY A 20 -0.45 26.20 -5.19
N ALA A 21 0.82 26.25 -4.78
CA ALA A 21 1.50 27.48 -4.41
C ALA A 21 2.92 27.49 -4.99
N ASP A 22 3.40 28.68 -5.36
CA ASP A 22 4.76 28.88 -5.88
C ASP A 22 5.75 29.06 -4.71
N ASP A 23 5.95 28.00 -3.92
CA ASP A 23 6.83 28.02 -2.73
C ASP A 23 8.31 27.77 -3.07
N PHE A 24 8.66 27.77 -4.36
CA PHE A 24 10.06 27.61 -4.78
C PHE A 24 10.85 28.89 -4.51
N PRO A 25 12.02 28.79 -3.85
CA PRO A 25 12.94 29.91 -3.76
C PRO A 25 13.30 30.39 -5.17
N PRO A 26 13.33 31.71 -5.42
CA PRO A 26 13.52 32.26 -6.76
C PRO A 26 14.72 31.65 -7.49
N GLY A 27 14.48 31.09 -8.68
CA GLY A 27 15.50 30.51 -9.55
C GLY A 27 16.05 29.15 -9.12
N GLN A 28 15.47 28.48 -8.11
CA GLN A 28 15.77 27.08 -7.79
C GLN A 28 14.97 26.11 -8.65
N PHE A 29 13.70 26.43 -8.94
CA PHE A 29 12.81 25.59 -9.72
C PHE A 29 13.39 25.25 -11.10
N GLU A 30 13.73 26.26 -11.91
CA GLU A 30 14.29 26.07 -13.27
C GLU A 30 15.65 25.35 -13.30
N LYS A 31 16.39 25.36 -12.19
CA LYS A 31 17.71 24.71 -12.11
C LYS A 31 17.62 23.25 -11.73
N LYS A 32 16.55 22.86 -11.06
CA LYS A 32 16.44 21.57 -10.39
C LYS A 32 15.27 20.73 -10.87
N VAL A 33 14.24 21.34 -11.47
CA VAL A 33 13.05 20.65 -11.96
C VAL A 33 13.02 20.76 -13.48
N ASN A 34 13.01 19.62 -14.16
CA ASN A 34 12.94 19.51 -15.60
C ASN A 34 11.61 18.83 -15.97
N VAL A 35 10.68 19.60 -16.51
CA VAL A 35 9.34 19.14 -16.91
C VAL A 35 9.28 19.14 -18.44
N SER A 36 8.84 18.03 -19.05
CA SER A 36 8.70 17.95 -20.51
C SER A 36 7.36 18.48 -21.04
N GLY A 37 6.32 18.54 -20.19
CA GLY A 37 4.98 19.05 -20.51
C GLY A 37 4.70 20.46 -19.98
N ASP A 38 3.42 20.77 -19.78
CA ASP A 38 2.96 22.07 -19.29
C ASP A 38 3.22 22.22 -17.78
N ILE A 39 3.65 23.40 -17.37
CA ILE A 39 3.75 23.77 -15.95
C ILE A 39 2.62 24.75 -15.63
N ARG A 40 1.74 24.40 -14.69
CA ARG A 40 0.67 25.28 -14.20
C ARG A 40 0.83 25.52 -12.71
N THR A 41 0.82 26.78 -12.31
CA THR A 41 0.95 27.20 -10.91
C THR A 41 -0.33 27.86 -10.43
N ASN A 42 -0.50 27.95 -9.11
CA ASN A 42 -1.72 28.48 -8.48
C ASN A 42 -2.97 27.69 -8.89
N VAL A 43 -2.82 26.36 -8.99
CA VAL A 43 -3.92 25.45 -9.26
C VAL A 43 -4.62 25.16 -7.94
N ASP A 44 -5.93 25.39 -7.87
CA ASP A 44 -6.72 24.98 -6.72
C ASP A 44 -6.87 23.44 -6.76
N PHE A 45 -6.31 22.76 -5.77
CA PHE A 45 -6.55 21.34 -5.55
C PHE A 45 -7.75 21.15 -4.63
N PRO A 46 -8.59 20.12 -4.86
CA PRO A 46 -9.64 19.76 -3.90
C PRO A 46 -9.00 19.36 -2.57
N ASP A 47 -9.71 19.65 -1.47
CA ASP A 47 -9.30 19.17 -0.15
C ASP A 47 -9.26 17.64 -0.16
N LEU A 48 -8.22 17.08 0.45
CA LEU A 48 -8.10 15.64 0.63
C LEU A 48 -9.09 15.19 1.72
N ASN A 49 -9.84 14.12 1.44
CA ASN A 49 -10.76 13.56 2.42
C ASN A 49 -9.98 12.64 3.38
N PRO A 50 -9.97 12.90 4.69
CA PRO A 50 -9.38 11.95 5.64
C PRO A 50 -10.11 10.60 5.56
N VAL A 51 -9.37 9.52 5.75
CA VAL A 51 -9.89 8.14 5.64
C VAL A 51 -9.93 7.42 6.97
N SER A 52 -9.17 7.89 7.95
CA SER A 52 -9.03 7.23 9.26
C SER A 52 -10.38 7.01 9.97
N GLY A 53 -11.33 7.94 9.82
CA GLY A 53 -12.69 7.80 10.36
C GLY A 53 -13.52 6.71 9.66
N ALA A 54 -13.44 6.63 8.33
CA ALA A 54 -14.16 5.63 7.55
C ALA A 54 -13.58 4.22 7.77
N ILE A 55 -12.25 4.10 7.83
CA ILE A 55 -11.58 2.84 8.14
C ILE A 55 -11.98 2.33 9.53
N ARG A 56 -11.97 3.20 10.56
CA ARG A 56 -12.44 2.84 11.91
C ARG A 56 -13.86 2.31 11.91
N GLN A 57 -14.76 2.99 11.18
CA GLN A 57 -16.15 2.55 11.08
C GLN A 57 -16.27 1.15 10.46
N GLN A 58 -15.55 0.88 9.36
CA GLN A 58 -15.59 -0.44 8.71
C GLN A 58 -15.02 -1.56 9.60
N ILE A 59 -13.93 -1.28 10.31
CA ILE A 59 -13.36 -2.21 11.29
C ILE A 59 -14.36 -2.51 12.41
N ASP A 60 -15.01 -1.48 12.98
CA ASP A 60 -16.01 -1.67 14.03
C ASP A 60 -17.23 -2.46 13.52
N GLU A 61 -17.66 -2.23 12.27
CA GLU A 61 -18.73 -3.00 11.64
C GLU A 61 -18.37 -4.49 11.44
N LEU A 62 -17.10 -4.81 11.14
CA LEU A 62 -16.62 -6.19 11.03
C LEU A 62 -16.50 -6.88 12.39
N ARG A 63 -16.00 -6.18 13.41
CA ARG A 63 -15.91 -6.70 14.79
C ARG A 63 -17.27 -7.10 15.36
N ASP A 64 -18.30 -6.35 15.02
CA ASP A 64 -19.66 -6.57 15.52
C ASP A 64 -20.44 -7.66 14.75
N ARG A 65 -19.85 -8.30 13.71
CA ARG A 65 -20.49 -9.40 12.99
C ARG A 65 -20.46 -10.69 13.81
N ASP A 66 -21.56 -11.45 13.75
CA ASP A 66 -21.63 -12.79 14.33
C ASP A 66 -20.92 -13.80 13.41
N ALA A 67 -19.81 -14.39 13.86
CA ALA A 67 -19.05 -15.44 13.15
C ALA A 67 -18.93 -16.72 13.98
N GLU A 68 -18.64 -17.86 13.33
CA GLU A 68 -18.24 -19.08 14.06
C GLU A 68 -16.86 -18.88 14.71
N ARG A 69 -16.69 -19.36 15.95
CA ARG A 69 -15.49 -19.09 16.75
C ARG A 69 -14.57 -20.30 16.82
N GLU A 70 -13.36 -20.13 16.31
CA GLU A 70 -12.24 -21.04 16.49
C GLU A 70 -11.26 -20.42 17.50
N THR A 71 -11.09 -21.08 18.66
CA THR A 71 -10.29 -20.52 19.76
C THR A 71 -8.90 -21.15 19.84
N GLY A 72 -7.84 -20.33 19.80
CA GLY A 72 -6.44 -20.74 19.99
C GLY A 72 -5.51 -20.17 18.91
N SER A 73 -4.19 -20.24 19.14
CA SER A 73 -3.23 -19.99 18.05
C SER A 73 -3.32 -21.14 17.06
N PHE A 74 -3.86 -20.84 15.87
CA PHE A 74 -4.02 -21.82 14.81
C PHE A 74 -2.75 -21.82 13.96
N ALA A 75 -1.85 -22.73 14.28
CA ALA A 75 -0.66 -23.02 13.48
C ALA A 75 -0.90 -24.32 12.72
N PHE A 76 -0.78 -24.28 11.40
CA PHE A 76 -0.80 -25.47 10.56
C PHE A 76 0.38 -26.37 10.94
N THR A 77 0.11 -27.64 11.27
CA THR A 77 1.19 -28.61 11.50
C THR A 77 1.87 -29.04 10.20
N ASP A 78 1.14 -28.97 9.08
CA ASP A 78 1.60 -29.14 7.70
C ASP A 78 0.43 -29.01 6.70
N GLY A 79 0.66 -28.42 5.52
CA GLY A 79 -0.20 -28.61 4.35
C GLY A 79 -1.04 -27.40 3.90
N THR A 80 -2.27 -27.66 3.49
CA THR A 80 -3.20 -26.66 2.95
C THR A 80 -4.54 -26.77 3.66
N GLU A 81 -5.00 -25.65 4.21
CA GLU A 81 -6.30 -25.53 4.86
C GLU A 81 -7.17 -24.49 4.15
N ARG A 82 -8.48 -24.60 4.39
CA ARG A 82 -9.48 -23.75 3.74
C ARG A 82 -10.46 -23.20 4.77
N VAL A 83 -10.74 -21.90 4.69
CA VAL A 83 -11.81 -21.22 5.41
C VAL A 83 -12.95 -21.02 4.42
N THR A 84 -14.06 -21.72 4.63
CA THR A 84 -15.18 -21.78 3.68
C THR A 84 -16.47 -21.18 4.23
N GLU A 85 -16.42 -20.66 5.45
CA GLU A 85 -17.54 -20.04 6.16
C GLU A 85 -17.01 -18.98 7.12
N ASP A 86 -17.87 -18.06 7.55
CA ASP A 86 -17.51 -16.95 8.43
C ASP A 86 -16.83 -17.45 9.71
N THR A 87 -15.56 -17.10 9.90
CA THR A 87 -14.69 -17.66 10.94
C THR A 87 -13.97 -16.56 11.71
N GLU A 88 -13.99 -16.64 13.03
CA GLU A 88 -13.18 -15.84 13.96
C GLU A 88 -12.11 -16.72 14.61
N PHE A 89 -10.83 -16.39 14.39
CA PHE A 89 -9.70 -16.93 15.14
C PHE A 89 -9.41 -16.06 16.35
N THR A 90 -9.47 -16.63 17.55
CA THR A 90 -9.05 -15.94 18.78
C THR A 90 -7.57 -16.21 19.09
N GLY A 91 -6.73 -15.17 18.97
CA GLY A 91 -5.28 -15.22 19.10
C GLY A 91 -4.56 -15.09 17.75
N ASP A 92 -3.24 -15.22 17.78
CA ASP A 92 -2.40 -15.00 16.60
C ASP A 92 -2.57 -16.12 15.55
N LEU A 93 -2.71 -15.72 14.29
CA LEU A 93 -2.76 -16.59 13.12
C LEU A 93 -1.42 -16.54 12.38
N VAL A 94 -0.73 -17.69 12.31
CA VAL A 94 0.59 -17.81 11.67
C VAL A 94 0.52 -18.77 10.49
N VAL A 95 0.88 -18.27 9.30
CA VAL A 95 1.02 -19.06 8.07
C VAL A 95 2.51 -19.13 7.70
N SER A 96 3.19 -20.20 8.13
CA SER A 96 4.64 -20.35 7.98
C SER A 96 5.04 -21.72 7.41
N ASP A 97 6.34 -21.98 7.28
CA ASP A 97 6.92 -23.29 6.90
C ASP A 97 6.39 -23.83 5.55
N GLY A 98 6.10 -22.94 4.59
CA GLY A 98 5.52 -23.32 3.30
C GLY A 98 4.05 -23.76 3.34
N ASN A 99 3.37 -23.61 4.49
CA ASN A 99 1.96 -23.93 4.63
C ASN A 99 1.07 -22.95 3.85
N LYS A 100 -0.13 -23.40 3.51
CA LYS A 100 -1.09 -22.61 2.73
C LYS A 100 -2.45 -22.50 3.43
N LEU A 101 -2.93 -21.27 3.62
CA LEU A 101 -4.31 -20.98 4.02
C LEU A 101 -5.07 -20.38 2.83
N ILE A 102 -6.26 -20.89 2.56
CA ILE A 102 -7.13 -20.39 1.49
C ILE A 102 -8.45 -19.92 2.11
N VAL A 103 -8.81 -18.66 1.94
CA VAL A 103 -10.14 -18.14 2.29
C VAL A 103 -10.98 -18.12 1.02
N GLU A 104 -12.15 -18.76 1.04
CA GLU A 104 -13.01 -18.88 -0.13
C GLU A 104 -14.06 -17.76 -0.22
N SER A 105 -14.54 -17.53 -1.44
CA SER A 105 -15.57 -16.55 -1.80
C SER A 105 -16.75 -16.51 -0.82
N GLY A 106 -17.20 -15.30 -0.49
CA GLY A 106 -18.38 -15.09 0.36
C GLY A 106 -18.13 -15.28 1.85
N THR A 107 -16.86 -15.36 2.26
CA THR A 107 -16.44 -15.60 3.65
C THR A 107 -15.94 -14.33 4.31
N THR A 108 -16.31 -14.12 5.57
CA THR A 108 -15.67 -13.18 6.50
C THR A 108 -14.64 -13.91 7.37
N LEU A 109 -13.39 -13.48 7.36
CA LEU A 109 -12.35 -13.97 8.27
C LEU A 109 -12.01 -12.89 9.30
N ASN A 110 -12.15 -13.18 10.59
CA ASN A 110 -11.69 -12.31 11.67
C ASN A 110 -10.53 -12.97 12.42
N VAL A 111 -9.46 -12.23 12.66
CA VAL A 111 -8.31 -12.61 13.49
C VAL A 111 -8.25 -11.65 14.67
N ASP A 112 -8.70 -12.09 15.84
CA ASP A 112 -8.56 -11.37 17.12
C ASP A 112 -7.14 -11.58 17.68
N GLY A 113 -6.15 -11.01 16.97
CA GLY A 113 -4.73 -11.19 17.21
C GLY A 113 -3.88 -10.73 16.04
N ASP A 114 -2.58 -11.07 16.09
CA ASP A 114 -1.66 -10.76 15.00
C ASP A 114 -1.80 -11.76 13.84
N LEU A 115 -1.59 -11.30 12.60
CA LEU A 115 -1.48 -12.15 11.40
C LEU A 115 -0.04 -12.13 10.89
N ASP A 116 0.66 -13.26 10.97
CA ASP A 116 2.02 -13.42 10.48
C ASP A 116 2.06 -14.42 9.31
N VAL A 117 2.60 -14.00 8.15
CA VAL A 117 2.82 -14.85 6.97
C VAL A 117 4.30 -14.82 6.61
N GLU A 118 5.04 -15.89 6.90
CA GLU A 118 6.51 -15.92 6.86
C GLU A 118 7.04 -17.28 6.40
N ASP A 119 8.36 -17.49 6.33
CA ASP A 119 8.99 -18.79 6.05
C ASP A 119 8.39 -19.54 4.83
N GLY A 120 8.05 -18.81 3.78
CA GLY A 120 7.45 -19.34 2.55
C GLY A 120 5.95 -19.69 2.65
N GLY A 121 5.30 -19.36 3.75
CA GLY A 121 3.86 -19.50 3.94
C GLY A 121 3.04 -18.69 2.93
N SER A 122 1.80 -19.14 2.71
CA SER A 122 0.93 -18.57 1.68
C SER A 122 -0.50 -18.41 2.17
N LEU A 123 -0.95 -17.16 2.26
CA LEU A 123 -2.36 -16.81 2.46
C LEU A 123 -2.97 -16.42 1.10
N VAL A 124 -4.04 -17.10 0.72
CA VAL A 124 -4.76 -16.84 -0.54
C VAL A 124 -6.21 -16.51 -0.25
N PHE A 125 -6.68 -15.38 -0.78
CA PHE A 125 -8.08 -15.01 -0.82
C PHE A 125 -8.61 -15.35 -2.21
N ASP A 126 -9.44 -16.38 -2.32
CA ASP A 126 -10.02 -16.86 -3.59
C ASP A 126 -11.49 -16.42 -3.70
N SER A 127 -11.69 -15.18 -4.16
CA SER A 127 -12.99 -14.50 -4.12
C SER A 127 -14.00 -14.97 -5.15
N HIS A 128 -13.57 -15.67 -6.22
CA HIS A 128 -14.44 -16.13 -7.31
C HIS A 128 -15.56 -15.14 -7.72
N SER A 129 -16.77 -15.34 -7.20
CA SER A 129 -17.97 -14.57 -7.54
C SER A 129 -18.60 -13.80 -6.36
N GLU A 130 -17.98 -13.86 -5.18
CA GLU A 130 -18.48 -13.20 -3.98
C GLU A 130 -17.31 -12.57 -3.21
N GLU A 131 -17.57 -11.39 -2.65
CA GLU A 131 -16.58 -10.64 -1.86
C GLU A 131 -16.05 -11.46 -0.67
N ILE A 132 -14.78 -11.24 -0.33
CA ILE A 132 -14.18 -11.72 0.92
C ILE A 132 -13.87 -10.50 1.79
N ASP A 133 -14.33 -10.51 3.03
CA ASP A 133 -13.97 -9.53 4.05
C ASP A 133 -13.00 -10.16 5.05
N VAL A 134 -11.91 -9.47 5.38
CA VAL A 134 -10.93 -9.93 6.35
C VAL A 134 -10.65 -8.84 7.35
N LEU A 135 -10.76 -9.15 8.64
CA LEU A 135 -10.33 -8.29 9.74
C LEU A 135 -9.15 -8.95 10.46
N VAL A 136 -8.08 -8.19 10.63
CA VAL A 136 -6.98 -8.48 11.55
C VAL A 136 -7.04 -7.44 12.67
N ASP A 137 -7.51 -7.84 13.85
CA ASP A 137 -7.55 -6.99 15.03
C ASP A 137 -6.22 -6.99 15.81
N GLY A 138 -5.15 -6.74 15.07
CA GLY A 138 -3.78 -6.75 15.53
C GLY A 138 -2.88 -6.19 14.45
N LYS A 139 -1.60 -6.55 14.49
CA LYS A 139 -0.68 -6.21 13.39
C LYS A 139 -0.75 -7.28 12.29
N MET A 140 -0.34 -6.91 11.09
CA MET A 140 -0.10 -7.85 9.99
C MET A 140 1.36 -7.79 9.57
N VAL A 141 2.02 -8.95 9.51
CA VAL A 141 3.39 -9.09 9.00
C VAL A 141 3.42 -10.08 7.84
N VAL A 142 4.02 -9.66 6.74
CA VAL A 142 4.40 -10.55 5.63
C VAL A 142 5.92 -10.51 5.54
N GLY A 143 6.56 -11.56 6.04
CA GLY A 143 8.00 -11.63 6.27
C GLY A 143 8.72 -12.59 5.31
N GLU A 144 10.01 -12.35 5.11
CA GLU A 144 10.95 -13.24 4.40
C GLU A 144 10.49 -13.61 2.98
N THR A 145 9.92 -14.81 2.79
CA THR A 145 9.38 -15.32 1.53
C THR A 145 7.87 -15.55 1.58
N GLY A 146 7.21 -15.04 2.62
CA GLY A 146 5.76 -15.12 2.81
C GLY A 146 4.97 -14.43 1.69
N THR A 147 3.79 -14.98 1.40
CA THR A 147 2.93 -14.50 0.31
C THR A 147 1.49 -14.32 0.76
N VAL A 148 0.92 -13.16 0.46
CA VAL A 148 -0.51 -12.88 0.55
C VAL A 148 -1.01 -12.58 -0.85
N ARG A 149 -2.05 -13.28 -1.30
CA ARG A 149 -2.55 -13.14 -2.67
C ARG A 149 -4.06 -13.10 -2.73
N ALA A 150 -4.62 -12.07 -3.35
CA ALA A 150 -6.00 -12.04 -3.78
C ALA A 150 -6.15 -12.56 -5.21
N GLU A 151 -7.03 -13.52 -5.43
CA GLU A 151 -7.39 -14.06 -6.74
C GLU A 151 -8.88 -14.45 -6.81
N GLY A 152 -9.32 -15.00 -7.94
CA GLY A 152 -10.68 -15.55 -8.07
C GLY A 152 -11.64 -14.68 -8.86
N GLY A 153 -11.64 -13.36 -8.67
CA GLY A 153 -12.22 -12.39 -9.63
C GLY A 153 -13.14 -11.33 -9.04
N ASP A 154 -13.65 -11.54 -7.82
CA ASP A 154 -14.40 -10.52 -7.09
C ASP A 154 -13.46 -9.70 -6.18
N ARG A 155 -14.02 -8.83 -5.34
CA ARG A 155 -13.30 -7.98 -4.40
C ARG A 155 -12.85 -8.74 -3.15
N VAL A 156 -11.71 -8.33 -2.61
CA VAL A 156 -11.20 -8.71 -1.29
C VAL A 156 -10.96 -7.42 -0.51
N ASN A 157 -11.60 -7.29 0.65
CA ASN A 157 -11.36 -6.20 1.59
C ASN A 157 -10.53 -6.75 2.77
N LEU A 158 -9.36 -6.17 3.00
CA LEU A 158 -8.47 -6.54 4.10
C LEU A 158 -8.31 -5.36 5.04
N HIS A 159 -8.91 -5.45 6.22
CA HIS A 159 -8.85 -4.44 7.27
C HIS A 159 -7.89 -4.87 8.37
N VAL A 160 -6.91 -4.02 8.68
CA VAL A 160 -5.93 -4.23 9.74
C VAL A 160 -6.06 -3.10 10.76
N SER A 161 -6.32 -3.43 12.03
CA SER A 161 -6.49 -2.41 13.07
C SER A 161 -5.16 -1.84 13.55
N GLY A 162 -4.07 -2.60 13.42
CA GLY A 162 -2.71 -2.24 13.80
C GLY A 162 -1.77 -2.02 12.61
N PRO A 163 -0.44 -2.06 12.85
CA PRO A 163 0.57 -1.86 11.81
C PRO A 163 0.55 -2.95 10.72
N VAL A 164 0.97 -2.57 9.52
CA VAL A 164 1.20 -3.50 8.40
C VAL A 164 2.67 -3.44 8.01
N THR A 165 3.36 -4.57 8.10
CA THR A 165 4.77 -4.70 7.69
C THR A 165 4.90 -5.73 6.58
N VAL A 166 5.51 -5.33 5.46
CA VAL A 166 5.96 -6.26 4.42
C VAL A 166 7.47 -6.15 4.35
N ARG A 167 8.16 -7.25 4.60
CA ARG A 167 9.62 -7.26 4.74
C ARG A 167 10.22 -8.51 4.15
N GLY A 168 11.02 -8.36 3.09
CA GLY A 168 11.82 -9.47 2.56
C GLY A 168 12.98 -9.85 3.48
N ASP A 169 13.78 -10.84 3.10
CA ASP A 169 14.96 -11.28 3.86
C ASP A 169 16.26 -10.49 3.51
N GLY A 170 16.15 -9.50 2.63
CA GLY A 170 17.27 -8.70 2.13
C GLY A 170 18.11 -9.38 1.03
N THR A 171 17.64 -10.49 0.46
CA THR A 171 18.26 -11.17 -0.68
C THR A 171 17.44 -11.00 -1.97
N GLU A 172 18.05 -11.24 -3.14
CA GLU A 172 17.35 -11.16 -4.44
C GLU A 172 16.18 -12.16 -4.57
N SER A 173 16.18 -13.23 -3.79
CA SER A 173 15.20 -14.32 -3.84
C SER A 173 14.24 -14.35 -2.65
N GLY A 174 14.51 -13.60 -1.59
CA GLY A 174 13.68 -13.56 -0.39
C GLY A 174 12.75 -12.36 -0.37
N THR A 175 11.85 -12.35 -1.35
CA THR A 175 10.82 -11.32 -1.47
C THR A 175 9.57 -11.73 -0.71
N ALA A 176 9.17 -10.93 0.29
CA ALA A 176 7.85 -10.97 0.88
C ALA A 176 6.87 -10.24 -0.04
N SER A 177 5.66 -10.78 -0.22
CA SER A 177 4.72 -10.21 -1.19
C SER A 177 3.27 -10.15 -0.77
N ILE A 178 2.63 -9.04 -1.13
CA ILE A 178 1.17 -8.88 -1.17
C ILE A 178 0.80 -8.62 -2.63
N SER A 179 -0.09 -9.41 -3.21
CA SER A 179 -0.43 -9.29 -4.64
C SER A 179 -1.90 -9.52 -4.93
N THR A 180 -2.33 -9.08 -6.11
CA THR A 180 -3.68 -9.34 -6.64
C THR A 180 -3.61 -9.81 -8.09
N GLY A 181 -4.52 -10.70 -8.47
CA GLY A 181 -4.68 -11.18 -9.84
C GLY A 181 -5.20 -10.11 -10.81
N GLU A 182 -5.05 -10.36 -12.12
CA GLU A 182 -5.43 -9.42 -13.19
C GLU A 182 -6.93 -9.05 -13.23
N HIS A 183 -7.76 -9.84 -12.55
CA HIS A 183 -9.22 -9.70 -12.54
C HIS A 183 -9.79 -9.57 -11.14
N THR A 184 -8.95 -9.42 -10.11
CA THR A 184 -9.36 -9.37 -8.71
C THR A 184 -9.01 -8.01 -8.15
N GLN A 185 -9.91 -7.42 -7.36
CA GLN A 185 -9.62 -6.17 -6.67
C GLN A 185 -9.27 -6.47 -5.21
N LEU A 186 -8.12 -5.99 -4.74
CA LEU A 186 -7.70 -6.02 -3.35
C LEU A 186 -7.71 -4.59 -2.81
N GLU A 187 -8.55 -4.33 -1.80
CA GLU A 187 -8.56 -3.08 -1.05
C GLU A 187 -8.06 -3.38 0.38
N MET A 188 -6.91 -2.82 0.74
CA MET A 188 -6.29 -2.97 2.06
C MET A 188 -6.44 -1.67 2.84
N PHE A 189 -6.92 -1.77 4.08
CA PHE A 189 -7.19 -0.64 4.96
C PHE A 189 -6.43 -0.84 6.26
N THR A 190 -5.68 0.17 6.69
CA THR A 190 -4.96 0.13 7.97
C THR A 190 -5.15 1.40 8.77
N LEU A 191 -5.21 1.24 10.10
CA LEU A 191 -5.14 2.34 11.07
C LEU A 191 -3.76 2.47 11.73
N GLY A 192 -2.87 1.51 11.50
CA GLY A 192 -1.50 1.57 12.00
C GLY A 192 -0.47 1.82 10.91
N HIS A 193 0.73 2.13 11.38
CA HIS A 193 1.91 2.40 10.57
C HIS A 193 2.14 1.35 9.47
N VAL A 194 2.51 1.81 8.27
CA VAL A 194 2.85 0.95 7.13
C VAL A 194 4.36 0.94 6.94
N THR A 195 4.96 -0.25 6.90
CA THR A 195 6.39 -0.44 6.68
C THR A 195 6.65 -1.38 5.49
N LEU A 196 7.41 -0.94 4.50
CA LEU A 196 7.87 -1.76 3.37
C LEU A 196 9.40 -1.82 3.34
N GLU A 197 9.99 -3.01 3.59
CA GLU A 197 11.43 -3.18 3.81
C GLU A 197 12.05 -4.33 3.01
N ASP A 198 13.37 -4.29 2.85
CA ASP A 198 14.23 -5.44 2.53
C ASP A 198 13.80 -6.28 1.31
N GLY A 199 13.23 -5.61 0.29
CA GLY A 199 12.76 -6.27 -0.93
C GLY A 199 11.27 -6.61 -0.96
N ALA A 200 10.46 -5.95 -0.13
CA ALA A 200 9.00 -6.01 -0.17
C ALA A 200 8.43 -5.78 -1.58
N ASN A 201 7.43 -6.58 -1.94
CA ASN A 201 6.69 -6.44 -3.19
C ASN A 201 5.18 -6.38 -2.94
N VAL A 202 4.57 -5.21 -3.18
CA VAL A 202 3.13 -5.00 -3.09
C VAL A 202 2.61 -4.66 -4.49
N SER A 203 2.04 -5.62 -5.21
CA SER A 203 1.82 -5.44 -6.66
C SER A 203 0.55 -6.06 -7.21
N ALA A 204 -0.16 -5.28 -8.03
CA ALA A 204 -1.18 -5.80 -8.95
C ALA A 204 -0.57 -6.46 -10.19
N ASP A 205 -1.10 -7.63 -10.55
CA ASP A 205 -0.70 -8.37 -11.75
C ASP A 205 -1.08 -7.62 -13.03
N GLY A 206 -0.26 -7.82 -14.08
CA GLY A 206 -0.46 -7.17 -15.38
C GLY A 206 -0.27 -5.65 -15.36
N ASP A 207 0.31 -5.12 -14.29
CA ASP A 207 0.44 -3.69 -14.01
C ASP A 207 -0.92 -2.95 -14.00
N ARG A 208 -2.01 -3.66 -13.64
CA ARG A 208 -3.36 -3.09 -13.47
C ARG A 208 -3.47 -2.40 -12.12
N THR A 209 -2.97 -1.18 -12.05
CA THR A 209 -2.86 -0.46 -10.77
C THR A 209 -4.21 -0.23 -10.08
N GLU A 210 -5.31 -0.27 -10.82
CA GLU A 210 -6.68 -0.18 -10.29
C GLU A 210 -7.11 -1.40 -9.46
N ASN A 211 -6.39 -2.51 -9.55
CA ASN A 211 -6.73 -3.74 -8.83
C ASN A 211 -6.18 -3.79 -7.41
N LEU A 212 -5.22 -2.94 -7.02
CA LEU A 212 -4.64 -2.93 -5.68
C LEU A 212 -4.70 -1.54 -5.07
N TRP A 213 -5.40 -1.41 -3.95
CA TRP A 213 -5.51 -0.16 -3.20
C TRP A 213 -5.04 -0.38 -1.77
N LEU A 214 -4.22 0.53 -1.27
CA LEU A 214 -3.79 0.61 0.12
C LEU A 214 -4.22 1.96 0.68
N TYR A 215 -5.11 1.91 1.67
CA TYR A 215 -5.58 3.06 2.42
C TYR A 215 -4.95 3.06 3.81
N SER A 216 -4.28 4.15 4.17
CA SER A 216 -3.73 4.33 5.51
C SER A 216 -4.41 5.51 6.21
N GLY A 217 -4.89 5.25 7.43
CA GLY A 217 -5.38 6.27 8.35
C GLY A 217 -4.40 6.59 9.48
N ASP A 218 -3.18 6.07 9.44
CA ASP A 218 -2.10 6.37 10.38
C ASP A 218 -1.35 7.66 9.99
N ASP A 219 -0.57 8.21 10.90
CA ASP A 219 0.21 9.42 10.67
C ASP A 219 1.52 9.15 9.89
N GLU A 220 1.99 7.90 9.75
CA GLU A 220 3.31 7.63 9.16
C GLU A 220 3.33 6.39 8.22
N ILE A 221 4.10 6.51 7.14
CA ILE A 221 4.45 5.40 6.23
C ILE A 221 5.96 5.39 6.01
N ASP A 222 6.61 4.25 6.22
CA ASP A 222 8.04 4.07 5.97
C ASP A 222 8.29 3.05 4.85
N ILE A 223 9.14 3.43 3.89
CA ILE A 223 9.59 2.55 2.81
C ILE A 223 11.11 2.60 2.74
N ASP A 224 11.76 1.50 3.13
CA ASP A 224 13.22 1.35 3.09
C ASP A 224 13.65 0.29 2.06
N GLY A 225 14.21 0.78 0.94
CA GLY A 225 14.78 -0.03 -0.12
C GLY A 225 16.31 -0.20 -0.07
N ASN A 226 16.94 -0.07 1.10
CA ASN A 226 18.41 -0.15 1.24
C ASN A 226 18.97 -1.56 1.06
N ASN A 227 18.30 -2.58 1.60
CA ASN A 227 18.77 -3.99 1.51
C ASN A 227 17.99 -4.82 0.47
N GLY A 228 17.11 -4.20 -0.31
CA GLY A 228 16.36 -4.87 -1.35
C GLY A 228 15.52 -3.86 -2.12
N ARG A 229 15.32 -4.07 -3.43
CA ARG A 229 14.50 -3.16 -4.23
C ARG A 229 13.03 -3.33 -3.82
N ILE A 230 12.41 -2.27 -3.31
CA ILE A 230 10.97 -2.24 -3.08
C ILE A 230 10.24 -2.09 -4.42
N ARG A 231 9.17 -2.85 -4.59
CA ARG A 231 8.22 -2.67 -5.71
C ARG A 231 6.82 -2.42 -5.15
N PHE A 232 6.20 -1.35 -5.63
CA PHE A 232 4.79 -1.06 -5.42
C PHE A 232 4.09 -0.86 -6.77
N THR A 233 3.01 -1.60 -7.03
CA THR A 233 2.17 -1.44 -8.22
C THR A 233 0.70 -1.39 -7.77
N GLY A 234 0.11 -0.20 -7.72
CA GLY A 234 -1.26 0.02 -7.20
C GLY A 234 -1.56 1.48 -6.86
N VAL A 235 -2.56 1.69 -6.01
CA VAL A 235 -2.92 2.99 -5.43
C VAL A 235 -2.59 3.01 -3.95
N LEU A 236 -1.82 4.01 -3.50
CA LEU A 236 -1.59 4.30 -2.09
C LEU A 236 -2.34 5.60 -1.72
N TYR A 237 -3.33 5.53 -0.85
CA TYR A 237 -4.11 6.69 -0.44
C TYR A 237 -4.05 6.89 1.08
N ALA A 238 -3.19 7.81 1.49
CA ALA A 238 -2.83 8.06 2.87
C ALA A 238 -2.77 9.57 3.17
N PRO A 239 -3.86 10.32 2.92
CA PRO A 239 -3.86 11.79 2.93
C PRO A 239 -3.54 12.42 4.29
N GLU A 240 -3.58 11.63 5.36
CA GLU A 240 -3.25 12.03 6.73
C GLU A 240 -1.79 11.70 7.09
N SER A 241 -1.08 10.90 6.29
CA SER A 241 0.23 10.34 6.64
C SER A 241 1.41 11.15 6.09
N ASP A 242 2.49 11.19 6.85
CA ASP A 242 3.82 11.60 6.43
C ASP A 242 4.59 10.37 5.91
N MET A 243 5.08 10.43 4.67
CA MET A 243 5.69 9.29 3.99
C MET A 243 7.21 9.44 3.90
N THR A 244 7.96 8.56 4.54
CA THR A 244 9.41 8.47 4.46
C THR A 244 9.83 7.44 3.42
N LEU A 245 10.71 7.85 2.51
CA LEU A 245 11.23 7.04 1.42
C LEU A 245 12.75 6.97 1.53
N ASP A 246 13.29 5.76 1.70
CA ASP A 246 14.73 5.47 1.72
C ASP A 246 15.11 4.38 0.69
N GLY A 247 16.34 4.46 0.17
CA GLY A 247 16.89 3.42 -0.69
C GLY A 247 16.23 3.29 -2.07
N SER A 248 16.29 2.11 -2.68
CA SER A 248 15.85 1.89 -4.06
C SER A 248 14.43 1.36 -4.15
N MET A 249 13.56 2.08 -4.85
CA MET A 249 12.16 1.70 -5.00
C MET A 249 11.61 2.00 -6.40
N THR A 250 10.66 1.17 -6.84
CA THR A 250 9.86 1.39 -8.03
C THR A 250 8.39 1.47 -7.63
N PHE A 251 7.75 2.58 -7.93
CA PHE A 251 6.32 2.78 -7.74
C PHE A 251 5.63 2.92 -9.11
N THR A 252 4.57 2.16 -9.33
CA THR A 252 3.72 2.23 -10.54
C THR A 252 2.27 2.39 -10.10
N GLY A 253 1.60 3.48 -10.51
CA GLY A 253 0.22 3.80 -10.15
C GLY A 253 0.09 5.20 -9.56
N SER A 254 -0.68 5.34 -8.47
CA SER A 254 -0.89 6.63 -7.81
C SER A 254 -0.59 6.58 -6.33
N PHE A 255 -0.08 7.67 -5.77
CA PHE A 255 0.03 7.85 -4.32
C PHE A 255 -0.52 9.20 -3.87
N THR A 256 -1.03 9.26 -2.65
CA THR A 256 -1.46 10.47 -1.96
C THR A 256 -0.98 10.40 -0.52
N ALA A 257 -0.23 11.40 -0.07
CA ALA A 257 0.20 11.55 1.32
C ALA A 257 0.16 13.05 1.72
N ASN A 258 0.20 13.33 3.02
CA ASN A 258 0.28 14.69 3.55
C ASN A 258 1.65 15.32 3.25
N GLU A 259 2.72 14.60 3.55
CA GLU A 259 4.10 15.00 3.30
C GLU A 259 4.91 13.82 2.73
N PHE A 260 5.96 14.14 1.98
CA PHE A 260 6.96 13.17 1.52
C PHE A 260 8.33 13.62 2.00
N GLU A 261 9.04 12.72 2.67
CA GLU A 261 10.45 12.84 3.00
C GLU A 261 11.24 11.81 2.21
N PHE A 262 12.33 12.25 1.60
CA PHE A 262 13.25 11.38 0.88
C PHE A 262 14.58 11.38 1.62
N ASN A 263 15.13 10.20 1.91
CA ASN A 263 16.40 9.99 2.60
C ASN A 263 17.25 9.02 1.77
N ASP A 264 18.33 9.49 1.12
CA ASP A 264 19.11 8.75 0.09
C ASP A 264 18.33 7.91 -0.97
N ALA A 265 17.03 8.15 -1.16
CA ALA A 265 16.14 7.42 -2.05
C ALA A 265 16.39 7.57 -3.58
N ARG A 266 16.26 6.46 -4.28
CA ARG A 266 16.20 6.37 -5.74
C ARG A 266 14.81 5.90 -6.16
N LEU A 267 13.90 6.86 -6.31
CA LEU A 267 12.52 6.61 -6.72
C LEU A 267 12.36 6.65 -8.25
N LYS A 268 11.75 5.59 -8.80
CA LYS A 268 11.11 5.63 -10.12
C LYS A 268 9.60 5.62 -9.93
N LEU A 269 8.93 6.66 -10.40
CA LEU A 269 7.47 6.78 -10.36
C LEU A 269 6.91 6.69 -11.78
N HIS A 270 5.99 5.76 -12.02
CA HIS A 270 5.21 5.69 -13.25
C HIS A 270 3.75 5.94 -12.88
N TYR A 271 3.18 7.03 -13.36
CA TYR A 271 1.75 7.29 -13.17
C TYR A 271 0.95 6.49 -14.19
N ASP A 272 -0.03 5.72 -13.73
CA ASP A 272 -0.92 4.97 -14.61
C ASP A 272 -2.11 5.85 -15.05
N GLU A 273 -2.16 6.21 -16.33
CA GLU A 273 -3.24 7.02 -16.89
C GLU A 273 -4.62 6.37 -16.77
N ALA A 274 -4.70 5.03 -16.65
CA ALA A 274 -5.96 4.32 -16.44
C ALA A 274 -6.66 4.76 -15.14
N LEU A 275 -5.90 5.27 -14.15
CA LEU A 275 -6.45 5.77 -12.89
C LEU A 275 -7.08 7.16 -12.98
N ARG A 276 -6.94 7.86 -14.12
CA ARG A 276 -7.38 9.26 -14.26
C ARG A 276 -8.83 9.51 -13.86
N ASP A 277 -9.71 8.55 -14.17
CA ASP A 277 -11.15 8.66 -13.89
C ASP A 277 -11.59 7.81 -12.68
N ASN A 278 -10.65 7.07 -12.06
CA ASN A 278 -10.89 6.27 -10.86
C ASN A 278 -10.99 7.16 -9.62
N GLN A 279 -11.69 6.70 -8.59
CA GLN A 279 -12.03 7.52 -7.43
C GLN A 279 -11.77 6.74 -6.15
N PRO A 280 -10.86 7.20 -5.26
CA PRO A 280 -10.91 6.76 -3.86
C PRO A 280 -12.25 7.21 -3.29
N PHE A 281 -13.01 6.29 -2.70
CA PHE A 281 -14.27 6.56 -2.00
C PHE A 281 -15.24 7.50 -2.78
N ASP A 282 -15.92 6.96 -3.78
CA ASP A 282 -17.26 7.38 -4.24
C ASP A 282 -17.54 8.90 -4.46
N GLY A 283 -16.59 9.70 -4.96
CA GLY A 283 -16.96 11.04 -5.46
C GLY A 283 -15.89 12.11 -5.69
N ARG A 284 -15.15 11.95 -6.80
CA ARG A 284 -14.35 12.93 -7.59
C ARG A 284 -12.85 13.06 -7.26
N SER A 285 -12.09 12.65 -8.29
CA SER A 285 -10.66 12.83 -8.61
C SER A 285 -9.64 12.28 -7.62
N VAL A 286 -8.83 11.33 -8.10
CA VAL A 286 -7.53 11.00 -7.51
C VAL A 286 -6.70 12.31 -7.44
N PRO A 287 -6.28 12.74 -6.26
CA PRO A 287 -5.35 13.85 -6.14
C PRO A 287 -4.03 13.47 -6.82
N VAL A 288 -3.65 14.25 -7.82
CA VAL A 288 -2.28 14.25 -8.33
C VAL A 288 -1.44 14.99 -7.30
N VAL A 289 -0.38 14.32 -6.81
CA VAL A 289 0.71 14.77 -5.91
C VAL A 289 0.68 16.28 -5.59
N SER A 290 0.33 16.65 -4.35
CA SER A 290 0.12 18.06 -4.00
C SER A 290 1.29 18.72 -3.25
N ARG A 291 2.21 17.99 -2.62
CA ARG A 291 3.45 18.55 -2.01
C ARG A 291 4.60 17.55 -2.06
N LEU A 292 5.73 17.96 -2.64
CA LEU A 292 6.95 17.14 -2.73
C LEU A 292 8.09 17.91 -2.02
N HIS A 293 8.54 17.44 -0.86
CA HIS A 293 9.74 17.96 -0.20
C HIS A 293 10.91 17.00 -0.45
N VAL A 294 12.00 17.46 -1.05
CA VAL A 294 13.13 16.61 -1.44
C VAL A 294 14.43 17.20 -0.91
N SER A 295 15.20 16.40 -0.19
CA SER A 295 16.43 16.85 0.47
C SER A 295 17.69 16.56 -0.38
N THR A 296 17.77 15.43 -1.10
CA THR A 296 18.99 15.03 -1.87
C THR A 296 18.78 13.93 -2.94
N HIS A 297 17.91 14.11 -3.96
CA HIS A 297 17.51 12.95 -4.81
C HIS A 297 17.34 13.21 -6.31
N SER A 298 17.37 12.11 -7.08
CA SER A 298 16.95 12.02 -8.49
C SER A 298 15.58 11.34 -8.57
N VAL A 299 14.52 12.12 -8.80
CA VAL A 299 13.16 11.59 -9.04
C VAL A 299 12.89 11.61 -10.54
N VAL A 300 12.50 10.47 -11.11
CA VAL A 300 12.01 10.38 -12.50
C VAL A 300 10.55 9.99 -12.46
N VAL A 301 9.68 10.88 -12.94
CA VAL A 301 8.26 10.64 -13.17
C VAL A 301 8.06 10.42 -14.68
N GLU A 302 7.47 9.29 -15.07
CA GLU A 302 7.15 8.97 -16.46
C GLU A 302 5.64 8.76 -16.63
N SER A 303 5.06 9.36 -17.69
CA SER A 303 3.71 9.07 -18.19
C SER A 303 3.82 8.25 -19.48
N ASP A 304 2.97 7.26 -19.68
CA ASP A 304 2.79 6.53 -20.95
C ASP A 304 1.59 7.07 -21.75
#